data_AF-A0AAU0N697-F1
#
_entry.id   AF-A0AAU0N697-F1
#
_cell.length_a   1.000
_cell.length_b   1.000
_cell.length_c   1.000
_cell.angle_alpha   90.00
_cell.angle_beta   90.00
_cell.angle_gamma   90.00
#
_symmetry.space_group_name_H-M   'P 1'
#
loop_
_entity.id
_entity.type
_entity.pdbx_description
1 polymer ?
#
loop_
_entity_poly.entity_id
_entity_poly.type
_entity_poly.pdbx_seq_one_letter_code
_entity_poly.pdbx_strand_id
1 'polypeptide(L)'
;MKFKVGDKVRGTSDSYFYTDKNMSLGEVVNVTPFEIEIKIIEHSDRSQVGKVYWAALPKGKFELVEEKKMDKLEELETKIKELSDEIEKLKAEEESKEWKPKHGDYYWFVDSDGVIHKTEWNTFGIHRRRYLIGNVFKTEEEAEFRVGQLKVEAELRRFARPFKIGGKNYTLQHWGKGDKIDITFFEAVQCGNIYFPSEEIAQRAIDTVGADRIKKYYFGVED
;
A
#
# COMPACT_ATOMS: atom_id res chain seq x y z
N MET A 1 40.28 -28.61 -28.26
CA MET A 1 40.03 -28.04 -26.91
C MET A 1 38.51 -27.93 -26.71
N LYS A 2 37.94 -28.26 -25.54
CA LYS A 2 36.47 -28.25 -25.29
C LYS A 2 35.95 -26.98 -24.61
N PHE A 3 36.83 -26.22 -23.95
CA PHE A 3 36.48 -25.02 -23.19
C PHE A 3 36.47 -23.76 -24.07
N LYS A 4 35.64 -22.80 -23.69
CA LYS A 4 35.49 -21.47 -24.29
C LYS A 4 35.66 -20.40 -23.22
N VAL A 5 36.05 -19.20 -23.65
CA VAL A 5 36.05 -18.02 -22.76
C VAL A 5 34.62 -17.80 -22.25
N GLY A 6 34.48 -17.59 -20.95
CA GLY A 6 33.21 -17.47 -20.22
C GLY A 6 32.66 -18.77 -19.63
N ASP A 7 33.25 -19.93 -19.97
CA ASP A 7 32.84 -21.20 -19.35
C ASP A 7 33.13 -21.18 -17.85
N LYS A 8 32.13 -21.57 -17.06
CA LYS A 8 32.30 -21.84 -15.64
C LYS A 8 32.80 -23.27 -15.47
N VAL A 9 33.87 -23.45 -14.71
CA VAL A 9 34.53 -24.73 -14.52
C VAL A 9 34.87 -24.99 -13.06
N ARG A 10 34.93 -26.27 -12.67
CA ARG A 10 35.52 -26.71 -11.41
C ARG A 10 36.73 -27.61 -11.69
N GLY A 11 37.73 -27.56 -10.82
CA GLY A 11 38.87 -28.48 -10.91
C GLY A 11 38.47 -29.87 -10.43
N THR A 12 38.98 -30.91 -11.09
CA THR A 12 38.72 -32.31 -10.71
C THR A 12 40.00 -33.09 -10.40
N SER A 13 41.16 -32.44 -10.47
CA SER A 13 42.48 -33.03 -10.28
C SER A 13 43.24 -32.29 -9.20
N ASP A 14 44.15 -32.99 -8.50
CA ASP A 14 45.10 -32.41 -7.54
C ASP A 14 46.27 -31.65 -8.22
N SER A 15 46.09 -31.27 -9.47
CA SER A 15 47.13 -30.63 -10.30
C SER A 15 46.85 -29.13 -10.41
N TYR A 16 47.86 -28.35 -10.79
CA TYR A 16 47.74 -26.89 -11.02
C TYR A 16 47.58 -26.03 -9.76
N PHE A 17 48.02 -26.55 -8.61
CA PHE A 17 48.11 -25.86 -7.31
C PHE A 17 46.80 -25.27 -6.80
N TYR A 18 46.35 -24.16 -7.40
CA TYR A 18 45.19 -23.37 -6.97
C TYR A 18 44.00 -23.47 -7.92
N THR A 19 44.20 -24.00 -9.13
CA THR A 19 43.10 -24.41 -10.03
C THR A 19 42.95 -25.93 -10.01
N ASP A 20 43.03 -26.52 -8.82
CA ASP A 20 42.95 -27.94 -8.56
C ASP A 20 41.52 -28.31 -8.07
N LYS A 21 41.34 -29.51 -7.48
CA LYS A 21 40.05 -29.94 -6.92
C LYS A 21 39.50 -29.05 -5.81
N ASN A 22 40.32 -28.18 -5.23
CA ASN A 22 39.89 -27.23 -4.20
C ASN A 22 39.22 -25.98 -4.79
N MET A 23 39.27 -25.79 -6.11
CA MET A 23 38.52 -24.76 -6.83
C MET A 23 37.12 -25.29 -7.21
N SER A 24 36.10 -24.93 -6.43
CA SER A 24 34.70 -25.30 -6.70
C SER A 24 34.09 -24.51 -7.86
N LEU A 25 34.59 -23.30 -8.13
CA LEU A 25 34.13 -22.48 -9.24
C LEU A 25 35.23 -21.56 -9.75
N GLY A 26 35.48 -21.61 -11.06
CA GLY A 26 36.34 -20.69 -11.79
C GLY A 26 35.71 -20.31 -13.13
N GLU A 27 36.17 -19.22 -13.70
CA GLU A 27 35.75 -18.76 -15.03
C GLU A 27 36.95 -18.77 -15.97
N VAL A 28 36.78 -19.42 -17.13
CA VAL A 28 37.79 -19.40 -18.18
C VAL A 28 37.81 -18.01 -18.80
N VAL A 29 38.90 -17.27 -18.61
CA VAL A 29 39.05 -15.89 -19.13
C VAL A 29 39.86 -15.84 -20.42
N ASN A 30 40.68 -16.86 -20.70
CA ASN A 30 41.45 -16.98 -21.93
C ASN A 30 41.62 -18.45 -22.34
N VAL A 31 41.75 -18.71 -23.64
CA VAL A 31 41.94 -20.05 -24.22
C VAL A 31 42.98 -20.00 -25.32
N THR A 32 44.02 -20.82 -25.19
CA THR A 32 45.02 -21.07 -26.24
C THR A 32 44.88 -22.52 -26.73
N PRO A 33 45.62 -22.96 -27.77
CA PRO A 33 45.55 -24.34 -28.24
C PRO A 33 45.92 -25.40 -27.18
N PHE A 34 46.74 -25.04 -26.18
CA PHE A 34 47.27 -25.98 -25.19
C PHE A 34 46.91 -25.63 -23.75
N GLU A 35 46.46 -24.41 -23.46
CA GLU A 35 46.26 -23.92 -22.10
C GLU A 35 44.95 -23.14 -21.97
N ILE A 36 44.41 -23.08 -20.76
CA ILE A 36 43.36 -22.13 -20.39
C ILE A 36 43.86 -21.26 -19.25
N GLU A 37 43.37 -20.03 -19.22
CA GLU A 37 43.56 -19.12 -18.10
C GLU A 37 42.24 -19.04 -17.32
N ILE A 38 42.30 -19.30 -16.01
CA ILE A 38 41.12 -19.41 -15.16
C ILE A 38 41.20 -18.37 -14.06
N LYS A 39 40.15 -17.57 -13.91
CA LYS A 39 39.93 -16.72 -12.74
C LYS A 39 39.17 -17.51 -11.68
N ILE A 40 39.74 -17.60 -10.48
CA ILE A 40 39.11 -18.31 -9.35
C ILE A 40 37.95 -17.48 -8.81
N ILE A 41 36.76 -18.08 -8.69
CA ILE A 41 35.55 -17.46 -8.10
C ILE A 41 35.31 -18.04 -6.70
N GLU A 42 35.48 -19.36 -6.53
CA GLU A 42 35.34 -20.05 -5.25
C GLU A 42 36.45 -21.07 -5.06
N HIS A 43 37.09 -21.05 -3.89
CA HIS A 43 38.19 -21.94 -3.52
C HIS A 43 38.22 -22.15 -2.01
N SER A 44 38.71 -23.31 -1.55
CA SER A 44 38.81 -23.61 -0.11
C SER A 44 39.72 -22.63 0.64
N ASP A 45 40.86 -22.26 0.05
CA ASP A 45 41.67 -21.11 0.44
C ASP A 45 41.09 -19.80 -0.17
N ARG A 46 40.41 -19.02 0.67
CA ARG A 46 39.79 -17.74 0.29
C ARG A 46 40.79 -16.70 -0.23
N SER A 47 42.08 -16.81 0.11
CA SER A 47 43.10 -15.87 -0.35
C SER A 47 43.41 -15.97 -1.86
N GLN A 48 42.93 -17.03 -2.52
CA GLN A 48 43.09 -17.24 -3.96
C GLN A 48 41.90 -16.72 -4.78
N VAL A 49 40.78 -16.39 -4.13
CA VAL A 49 39.59 -15.88 -4.83
C VAL A 49 39.92 -14.57 -5.56
N GLY A 50 39.55 -14.51 -6.84
CA GLY A 50 39.80 -13.38 -7.73
C GLY A 50 41.13 -13.43 -8.49
N LYS A 51 42.07 -14.31 -8.10
CA LYS A 51 43.34 -14.49 -8.81
C LYS A 51 43.15 -15.32 -10.08
N VAL A 52 44.13 -15.21 -10.97
CA VAL A 52 44.10 -15.80 -12.32
C VAL A 52 45.32 -16.67 -12.52
N TYR A 53 45.13 -17.88 -13.04
CA TYR A 53 46.20 -18.86 -13.25
C TYR A 53 46.08 -19.57 -14.59
N TRP A 54 47.23 -19.95 -15.15
CA TRP A 54 47.33 -20.76 -16.36
C TRP A 54 47.32 -22.25 -16.04
N ALA A 55 46.51 -23.00 -16.77
CA ALA A 55 46.43 -24.46 -16.69
C ALA A 55 46.70 -25.08 -18.07
N ALA A 56 47.86 -25.72 -18.20
CA ALA A 56 48.27 -26.42 -19.41
C ALA A 56 47.62 -27.81 -19.52
N LEU A 57 47.25 -28.24 -20.73
CA LEU A 57 46.62 -29.54 -21.03
C LEU A 57 45.35 -29.81 -20.19
N PRO A 58 44.31 -28.96 -20.25
CA PRO A 58 43.16 -29.02 -19.35
C PRO A 58 42.19 -30.19 -19.62
N LYS A 59 42.44 -31.02 -20.64
CA LYS A 59 41.55 -32.11 -21.04
C LYS A 59 41.44 -33.15 -19.93
N GLY A 60 40.23 -33.34 -19.40
CA GLY A 60 39.95 -34.30 -18.32
C GLY A 60 40.38 -33.85 -16.92
N LYS A 61 40.74 -32.58 -16.76
CA LYS A 61 41.18 -31.98 -15.49
C LYS A 61 40.19 -30.97 -14.90
N PHE A 62 39.20 -30.58 -15.71
CA PHE A 62 38.15 -29.63 -15.37
C PHE A 62 36.81 -30.11 -15.90
N GLU A 63 35.74 -29.79 -15.17
CA GLU A 63 34.35 -30.03 -15.55
C GLU A 63 33.60 -28.71 -15.67
N LEU A 64 32.68 -28.62 -16.64
CA LEU A 64 31.79 -27.47 -16.77
C LEU A 64 30.81 -27.44 -15.59
N VAL A 65 30.68 -26.27 -14.97
CA VAL A 65 29.66 -25.98 -13.97
C VAL A 65 28.53 -25.26 -14.68
N GLU A 66 27.39 -25.92 -14.85
CA GLU A 66 26.20 -25.23 -15.35
C GLU A 66 25.66 -24.32 -14.23
N GLU A 67 25.76 -23.01 -14.41
CA GLU A 67 24.94 -22.11 -13.60
C GLU A 67 23.47 -22.44 -13.88
N LYS A 68 22.76 -22.95 -12.88
CA LYS A 68 21.32 -23.17 -12.96
C LYS A 68 20.62 -21.81 -12.99
N LYS A 69 20.56 -21.22 -14.17
CA LYS A 69 19.84 -19.96 -14.44
C LYS A 69 18.38 -20.05 -14.00
N MET A 70 17.80 -21.25 -13.97
CA MET A 70 16.46 -21.53 -13.47
C MET A 70 16.33 -21.28 -11.97
N ASP A 71 17.27 -21.77 -11.16
CA ASP A 71 17.25 -21.58 -9.69
C ASP A 71 17.39 -20.09 -9.33
N LYS A 72 18.27 -19.35 -10.03
CA LYS A 72 18.39 -17.89 -9.87
C LYS A 72 17.13 -17.14 -10.32
N LEU A 73 16.44 -17.62 -11.35
CA LEU A 73 15.20 -17.01 -11.83
C LEU A 73 14.08 -17.16 -10.78
N GLU A 74 13.92 -18.36 -10.22
CA GLU A 74 12.91 -18.66 -9.20
C GLU A 74 13.14 -17.86 -7.89
N GLU A 75 14.41 -17.69 -7.50
CA GLU A 75 14.78 -16.82 -6.37
C GLU A 75 14.40 -15.35 -6.65
N LEU A 76 14.69 -14.84 -7.85
CA LEU A 76 14.35 -13.47 -8.23
C LEU A 76 12.84 -13.25 -8.33
N GLU A 77 12.09 -14.19 -8.88
CA GLU A 77 10.62 -14.14 -8.95
C GLU A 77 10.00 -14.11 -7.55
N THR A 78 10.50 -14.94 -6.63
CA THR A 78 10.05 -14.95 -5.23
C THR A 78 10.30 -13.60 -4.57
N LYS A 79 11.49 -13.03 -4.76
CA LYS A 79 11.86 -11.73 -4.18
C LYS A 79 11.04 -10.57 -4.74
N ILE A 80 10.73 -10.59 -6.04
CA ILE A 80 9.83 -9.60 -6.67
C ILE A 80 8.44 -9.66 -6.03
N LYS A 81 7.92 -10.87 -5.81
CA LYS A 81 6.61 -11.05 -5.19
C LYS A 81 6.59 -10.53 -3.75
N GLU A 82 7.57 -10.90 -2.94
CA GLU A 82 7.67 -10.43 -1.55
C GLU A 82 7.76 -8.90 -1.46
N LEU A 83 8.58 -8.28 -2.31
CA LEU A 83 8.69 -6.82 -2.36
C LEU A 83 7.39 -6.16 -2.85
N SER A 84 6.68 -6.78 -3.79
CA SER A 84 5.38 -6.29 -4.26
C SER A 84 4.34 -6.31 -3.14
N ASP A 85 4.28 -7.40 -2.38
CA ASP A 85 3.36 -7.54 -1.24
C ASP A 85 3.69 -6.52 -0.12
N GLU A 86 4.98 -6.29 0.14
CA GLU A 86 5.44 -5.27 1.10
C GLU A 86 5.09 -3.84 0.64
N ILE A 87 5.24 -3.54 -0.65
CA ILE A 87 4.83 -2.25 -1.23
C ILE A 87 3.33 -2.02 -1.05
N GLU A 88 2.50 -3.01 -1.37
CA GLU A 88 1.04 -2.89 -1.22
C GLU A 88 0.64 -2.71 0.25
N LYS A 89 1.29 -3.42 1.16
CA LYS A 89 1.09 -3.22 2.60
C LYS A 89 1.47 -1.81 3.05
N LEU A 90 2.62 -1.29 2.64
CA LEU A 90 3.06 0.06 2.97
C LEU A 90 2.16 1.14 2.36
N LYS A 91 1.64 0.93 1.15
CA LYS A 91 0.63 1.82 0.56
C LYS A 91 -0.65 1.83 1.38
N ALA A 92 -1.18 0.66 1.75
CA ALA A 92 -2.38 0.57 2.58
C ALA A 92 -2.16 1.23 3.97
N GLU A 93 -0.99 1.06 4.57
CA GLU A 93 -0.62 1.74 5.81
C GLU A 93 -0.53 3.26 5.63
N GLU A 94 0.04 3.74 4.52
CA GLU A 94 0.10 5.18 4.21
C GLU A 94 -1.28 5.77 3.89
N GLU A 95 -2.14 5.05 3.16
CA GLU A 95 -3.53 5.44 2.86
C GLU A 95 -4.40 5.46 4.13
N SER A 96 -4.11 4.59 5.11
CA SER A 96 -4.80 4.57 6.39
C SER A 96 -4.36 5.70 7.35
N LYS A 97 -3.25 6.40 7.06
CA LYS A 97 -2.83 7.54 7.86
C LYS A 97 -3.78 8.71 7.57
N GLU A 98 -4.51 9.14 8.59
CA GLU A 98 -5.21 10.42 8.58
C GLU A 98 -4.25 11.51 8.07
N TRP A 99 -4.59 12.11 6.93
CA TRP A 99 -3.78 13.18 6.37
C TRP A 99 -3.77 14.36 7.34
N LYS A 100 -2.57 14.91 7.60
CA LYS A 100 -2.36 16.07 8.44
C LYS A 100 -1.40 17.06 7.77
N PRO A 101 -1.72 18.36 7.72
CA PRO A 101 -0.83 19.35 7.14
C PRO A 101 0.48 19.48 7.95
N LYS A 102 1.58 19.75 7.26
CA LYS A 102 2.87 20.14 7.86
C LYS A 102 2.89 21.64 8.15
N HIS A 103 3.80 22.08 9.01
CA HIS A 103 3.98 23.51 9.28
C HIS A 103 4.25 24.26 7.96
N GLY A 104 3.45 25.29 7.67
CA GLY A 104 3.53 26.04 6.41
C GLY A 104 2.64 25.52 5.28
N ASP A 105 2.03 24.34 5.42
CA ASP A 105 1.09 23.83 4.41
C ASP A 105 -0.23 24.61 4.49
N TYR A 106 -0.88 24.84 3.36
CA TYR A 106 -2.22 25.41 3.34
C TYR A 106 -3.28 24.31 3.48
N TYR A 107 -4.35 24.64 4.19
CA TYR A 107 -5.53 23.78 4.32
C TYR A 107 -6.82 24.60 4.25
N TRP A 108 -7.91 23.92 3.96
CA TRP A 108 -9.25 24.49 3.91
C TRP A 108 -10.03 24.15 5.18
N PHE A 109 -10.92 25.05 5.62
CA PHE A 109 -11.82 24.81 6.74
C PHE A 109 -13.14 25.52 6.53
N VAL A 110 -14.17 25.01 7.20
CA VAL A 110 -15.51 25.59 7.24
C VAL A 110 -15.65 26.39 8.53
N ASP A 111 -16.05 27.65 8.47
CA ASP A 111 -16.31 28.44 9.68
C ASP A 111 -17.71 28.15 10.27
N SER A 112 -18.19 29.00 11.18
CA SER A 112 -19.44 28.79 11.90
C SER A 112 -20.71 29.04 11.09
N ASP A 113 -20.65 29.83 10.01
CA ASP A 113 -21.81 30.08 9.14
C ASP A 113 -21.78 29.23 7.86
N GLY A 114 -20.74 28.41 7.69
CA GLY A 114 -20.59 27.47 6.59
C GLY A 114 -19.75 28.03 5.44
N VAL A 115 -19.09 29.18 5.62
CA VAL A 115 -18.17 29.74 4.63
C VAL A 115 -16.84 29.00 4.70
N ILE A 116 -16.30 28.73 3.51
CA ILE A 116 -15.03 28.03 3.34
C ILE A 116 -13.90 29.05 3.28
N HIS A 117 -12.85 28.77 4.02
CA HIS A 117 -11.65 29.61 4.10
C HIS A 117 -10.41 28.75 3.91
N LYS A 118 -9.35 29.38 3.40
CA LYS A 118 -8.01 28.80 3.26
C LYS A 118 -7.05 29.49 4.22
N THR A 119 -6.21 28.73 4.91
CA THR A 119 -5.18 29.31 5.78
C THR A 119 -3.96 28.40 5.89
N GLU A 120 -2.84 28.98 6.30
CA GLU A 120 -1.57 28.28 6.51
C GLU A 120 -1.60 27.52 7.86
N TRP A 121 -1.09 26.29 7.87
CA TRP A 121 -1.09 25.44 9.04
C TRP A 121 0.05 25.78 10.02
N ASN A 122 -0.34 25.96 11.28
CA ASN A 122 0.58 26.07 12.41
C ASN A 122 0.22 24.99 13.46
N THR A 123 1.21 24.50 14.20
CA THR A 123 1.03 23.44 15.20
C THR A 123 0.30 23.90 16.47
N PHE A 124 0.10 25.21 16.66
CA PHE A 124 -0.49 25.78 17.88
C PHE A 124 -1.86 26.45 17.65
N GLY A 125 -2.61 26.63 18.75
CA GLY A 125 -3.80 27.49 18.77
C GLY A 125 -5.02 26.95 18.04
N ILE A 126 -5.49 27.70 17.04
CA ILE A 126 -6.76 27.46 16.33
C ILE A 126 -6.69 26.26 15.37
N HIS A 127 -5.54 26.03 14.76
CA HIS A 127 -5.30 24.96 13.79
C HIS A 127 -5.43 23.58 14.45
N ARG A 128 -4.82 23.41 15.62
CA ARG A 128 -4.98 22.18 16.43
C ARG A 128 -6.44 21.94 16.81
N ARG A 129 -7.19 22.97 17.20
CA ARG A 129 -8.62 22.85 17.54
C ARG A 129 -9.46 22.45 16.33
N ARG A 130 -9.20 23.03 15.16
CA ARG A 130 -9.85 22.66 13.88
C ARG A 130 -9.56 21.21 13.51
N TYR A 131 -8.31 20.75 13.63
CA TYR A 131 -7.94 19.36 13.36
C TYR A 131 -8.65 18.37 14.28
N LEU A 132 -8.71 18.67 15.58
CA LEU A 132 -9.37 17.80 16.58
C LEU A 132 -10.87 17.61 16.35
N ILE A 133 -11.52 18.52 15.62
CA ILE A 133 -12.94 18.41 15.27
C ILE A 133 -13.16 17.98 13.81
N GLY A 134 -12.11 17.54 13.11
CA GLY A 134 -12.19 17.13 11.71
C GLY A 134 -12.51 18.27 10.73
N ASN A 135 -12.14 19.51 11.07
CA ASN A 135 -12.39 20.71 10.26
C ASN A 135 -11.11 21.21 9.59
N VAL A 136 -10.35 20.27 9.02
CA VAL A 136 -9.09 20.51 8.30
C VAL A 136 -9.14 19.64 7.05
N PHE A 137 -9.26 20.30 5.90
CA PHE A 137 -9.43 19.65 4.60
C PHE A 137 -8.22 19.96 3.71
N LYS A 138 -7.78 18.95 2.97
CA LYS A 138 -6.67 19.04 2.02
C LYS A 138 -7.07 19.83 0.79
N THR A 139 -8.32 19.66 0.33
CA THR A 139 -8.85 20.35 -0.85
C THR A 139 -10.08 21.18 -0.52
N GLU A 140 -10.45 22.07 -1.45
CA GLU A 140 -11.64 22.92 -1.30
C GLU A 140 -12.90 22.07 -1.44
N GLU A 141 -12.90 21.09 -2.35
CA GLU A 141 -13.99 20.16 -2.62
C GLU A 141 -14.33 19.32 -1.39
N GLU A 142 -13.34 18.88 -0.61
CA GLU A 142 -13.55 18.21 0.68
C GLU A 142 -14.28 19.12 1.69
N ALA A 143 -13.94 20.41 1.72
CA ALA A 143 -14.61 21.39 2.57
C ALA A 143 -16.03 21.69 2.08
N GLU A 144 -16.25 21.82 0.77
CA GLU A 144 -17.57 21.96 0.14
C GLU A 144 -18.45 20.74 0.43
N PHE A 145 -17.88 19.54 0.36
CA PHE A 145 -18.57 18.32 0.71
C PHE A 145 -19.01 18.35 2.17
N ARG A 146 -18.13 18.75 3.10
CA ARG A 146 -18.49 18.91 4.52
C ARG A 146 -19.63 19.91 4.72
N VAL A 147 -19.65 21.04 4.00
CA VAL A 147 -20.76 21.99 4.04
C VAL A 147 -22.07 21.32 3.60
N GLY A 148 -22.03 20.49 2.56
CA GLY A 148 -23.16 19.67 2.12
C GLY A 148 -23.67 18.73 3.23
N GLN A 149 -22.75 18.03 3.91
CA GLN A 149 -23.09 17.17 5.06
C GLN A 149 -23.77 17.97 6.18
N LEU A 150 -23.21 19.12 6.57
CA LEU A 150 -23.76 19.97 7.61
C LEU A 150 -25.19 20.44 7.27
N LYS A 151 -25.43 20.84 6.02
CA LYS A 151 -26.75 21.27 5.55
C LYS A 151 -27.77 20.14 5.61
N VAL A 152 -27.44 18.97 5.05
CA VAL A 152 -28.33 17.79 5.06
C VAL A 152 -28.60 17.32 6.49
N GLU A 153 -27.58 17.26 7.34
CA GLU A 153 -27.73 16.90 8.74
C GLU A 153 -28.64 17.89 9.49
N ALA A 154 -28.44 19.20 9.28
CA ALA A 154 -29.29 20.23 9.89
C ALA A 154 -30.74 20.13 9.42
N GLU A 155 -30.98 19.88 8.12
CA GLU A 155 -32.32 19.68 7.57
C GLU A 155 -33.00 18.44 8.17
N LEU A 156 -32.30 17.30 8.25
CA LEU A 156 -32.81 16.07 8.86
C LEU A 156 -33.09 16.25 10.36
N ARG A 157 -32.21 16.96 11.09
CA ARG A 157 -32.36 17.21 12.53
C ARG A 157 -33.60 18.03 12.88
N ARG A 158 -34.16 18.82 11.96
CA ARG A 158 -35.45 19.52 12.15
C ARG A 158 -36.63 18.57 12.33
N PHE A 159 -36.50 17.35 11.82
CA PHE A 159 -37.51 16.29 11.96
C PHE A 159 -37.19 15.30 13.09
N ALA A 160 -36.01 15.43 13.71
CA ALA A 160 -35.47 14.43 14.60
C ALA A 160 -36.00 14.56 16.03
N ARG A 161 -35.84 13.48 16.79
CA ARG A 161 -36.02 13.43 18.24
C ARG A 161 -34.88 12.64 18.91
N PRO A 162 -34.68 12.80 20.23
CA PRO A 162 -33.77 11.94 20.97
C PRO A 162 -34.19 10.46 20.91
N PHE A 163 -33.20 9.57 21.00
CA PHE A 163 -33.41 8.14 21.15
C PHE A 163 -34.20 7.83 22.43
N LYS A 164 -35.13 6.86 22.35
CA LYS A 164 -35.97 6.41 23.47
C LYS A 164 -35.80 4.91 23.67
N ILE A 165 -35.22 4.51 24.80
CA ILE A 165 -35.06 3.10 25.19
C ILE A 165 -36.45 2.44 25.27
N GLY A 166 -36.60 1.28 24.64
CA GLY A 166 -37.86 0.52 24.62
C GLY A 166 -38.96 1.14 23.75
N GLY A 167 -38.66 2.23 23.02
CA GLY A 167 -39.54 2.80 22.01
C GLY A 167 -39.04 2.50 20.60
N LYS A 168 -39.93 2.58 19.60
CA LYS A 168 -39.53 2.49 18.18
C LYS A 168 -38.78 3.75 17.77
N ASN A 169 -37.47 3.68 17.59
CA ASN A 169 -36.65 4.80 17.12
C ASN A 169 -36.40 4.65 15.62
N TYR A 170 -37.27 5.29 14.83
CA TYR A 170 -37.21 5.25 13.38
C TYR A 170 -35.96 5.96 12.87
N THR A 171 -35.28 5.41 11.87
CA THR A 171 -34.04 5.93 11.29
C THR A 171 -33.96 5.59 9.82
N LEU A 172 -33.12 6.32 9.10
CA LEU A 172 -32.76 5.99 7.72
C LEU A 172 -31.65 4.93 7.70
N GLN A 173 -31.67 4.07 6.68
CA GLN A 173 -30.58 3.17 6.30
C GLN A 173 -30.37 3.22 4.79
N HIS A 174 -29.13 3.00 4.34
CA HIS A 174 -28.83 2.77 2.94
C HIS A 174 -28.41 1.33 2.74
N TRP A 175 -29.04 0.65 1.77
CA TRP A 175 -28.68 -0.71 1.39
C TRP A 175 -27.79 -0.65 0.15
N GLY A 176 -26.50 -0.99 0.32
CA GLY A 176 -25.52 -0.97 -0.78
C GLY A 176 -25.93 -1.86 -1.96
N LYS A 177 -26.66 -2.95 -1.69
CA LYS A 177 -27.28 -3.78 -2.75
C LYS A 177 -28.68 -3.26 -3.04
N GLY A 178 -28.83 -2.54 -4.15
CA GLY A 178 -30.10 -1.96 -4.61
C GLY A 178 -30.16 -0.44 -4.55
N ASP A 179 -29.11 0.20 -4.02
CA ASP A 179 -28.91 1.65 -4.01
C ASP A 179 -30.15 2.44 -3.56
N LYS A 180 -30.70 2.03 -2.41
CA LYS A 180 -31.97 2.55 -1.90
C LYS A 180 -31.84 2.98 -0.44
N ILE A 181 -32.48 4.11 -0.14
CA ILE A 181 -32.74 4.53 1.24
C ILE A 181 -34.01 3.83 1.74
N ASP A 182 -33.89 3.19 2.90
CA ASP A 182 -34.97 2.49 3.59
C ASP A 182 -35.20 3.07 4.98
N ILE A 183 -36.42 2.90 5.50
CA ILE A 183 -36.79 3.32 6.85
C ILE A 183 -36.89 2.08 7.72
N THR A 184 -36.16 2.10 8.84
CA THR A 184 -36.23 1.03 9.85
C THR A 184 -36.36 1.63 11.24
N PHE A 185 -36.44 0.80 12.28
CA PHE A 185 -36.40 1.26 13.66
C PHE A 185 -35.58 0.33 14.57
N PHE A 186 -35.04 0.90 15.64
CA PHE A 186 -34.37 0.16 16.72
C PHE A 186 -35.01 0.45 18.07
N GLU A 187 -35.15 -0.58 18.91
CA GLU A 187 -35.78 -0.47 20.24
C GLU A 187 -34.77 -0.48 21.39
N ALA A 188 -33.71 -1.26 21.26
CA ALA A 188 -32.72 -1.51 22.32
C ALA A 188 -31.28 -1.13 21.94
N VAL A 189 -31.02 -0.79 20.68
CA VAL A 189 -29.67 -0.49 20.18
C VAL A 189 -29.64 0.92 19.59
N GLN A 190 -28.71 1.74 20.06
CA GLN A 190 -28.43 3.04 19.48
C GLN A 190 -27.22 2.92 18.53
N CYS A 191 -27.44 3.22 17.25
CA CYS A 191 -26.46 3.07 16.18
C CYS A 191 -26.19 4.44 15.52
N GLY A 192 -25.64 5.41 16.26
CA GLY A 192 -25.11 6.69 15.72
C GLY A 192 -26.02 7.58 14.86
N ASN A 193 -27.27 7.18 14.61
CA ASN A 193 -28.12 7.76 13.57
C ASN A 193 -29.01 8.88 14.09
N ILE A 194 -29.56 9.66 13.14
CA ILE A 194 -30.69 10.56 13.37
C ILE A 194 -31.97 9.73 13.52
N TYR A 195 -32.70 9.96 14.62
CA TYR A 195 -33.94 9.26 14.91
C TYR A 195 -35.17 10.15 14.73
N PHE A 196 -36.25 9.60 14.18
CA PHE A 196 -37.50 10.29 13.89
C PHE A 196 -38.63 9.82 14.83
N PRO A 197 -39.66 10.66 15.07
CA PRO A 197 -40.83 10.31 15.86
C PRO A 197 -41.63 9.13 15.34
N SER A 198 -41.80 9.01 14.02
CA SER A 198 -42.53 7.93 13.36
C SER A 198 -42.01 7.70 11.93
N GLU A 199 -42.48 6.62 11.32
CA GLU A 199 -42.19 6.30 9.91
C GLU A 199 -42.67 7.39 8.96
N GLU A 200 -43.85 7.97 9.20
CA GLU A 200 -44.41 9.05 8.39
C GLU A 200 -43.55 10.32 8.47
N ILE A 201 -42.96 10.61 9.63
CA ILE A 201 -42.01 11.72 9.77
C ILE A 201 -40.72 11.44 9.01
N ALA A 202 -40.20 10.21 9.10
CA ALA A 202 -38.99 9.81 8.40
C ALA A 202 -39.18 9.90 6.87
N GLN A 203 -40.32 9.44 6.35
CA GLN A 203 -40.62 9.56 4.92
C GLN A 203 -40.72 11.03 4.49
N ARG A 204 -41.41 11.88 5.26
CA ARG A 204 -41.45 13.32 4.98
C ARG A 204 -40.07 13.98 4.99
N ALA A 205 -39.15 13.52 5.85
CA ALA A 205 -37.78 14.01 5.86
C ALA A 205 -37.05 13.62 4.56
N ILE A 206 -37.21 12.38 4.07
CA ILE A 206 -36.68 11.94 2.78
C ILE A 206 -37.24 12.81 1.64
N ASP A 207 -38.56 12.99 1.60
CA ASP A 207 -39.23 13.74 0.53
C ASP A 207 -38.82 15.22 0.52
N THR A 208 -38.59 15.81 1.71
CA THR A 208 -38.22 17.22 1.86
C THR A 208 -36.75 17.48 1.57
N VAL A 209 -35.84 16.63 2.05
CA VAL A 209 -34.39 16.82 1.91
C VAL A 209 -33.89 16.32 0.56
N GLY A 210 -34.53 15.29 0.02
CA GLY A 210 -34.18 14.61 -1.22
C GLY A 210 -33.29 13.39 -0.98
N ALA A 211 -33.72 12.25 -1.52
CA ALA A 211 -33.03 10.96 -1.36
C ALA A 211 -31.57 11.01 -1.84
N ASP A 212 -31.29 11.61 -2.99
CA ASP A 212 -29.94 11.69 -3.55
C ASP A 212 -28.99 12.51 -2.66
N ARG A 213 -29.49 13.61 -2.07
CA ARG A 213 -28.72 14.44 -1.14
C ARG A 213 -28.42 13.70 0.15
N ILE A 214 -29.39 12.94 0.67
CA ILE A 214 -29.18 12.10 1.86
C ILE A 214 -28.15 11.00 1.55
N LYS A 215 -28.28 10.30 0.42
CA LYS A 215 -27.32 9.28 -0.03
C LYS A 215 -25.90 9.86 -0.10
N LYS A 216 -25.74 10.96 -0.83
CA LYS A 216 -24.43 11.60 -1.03
C LYS A 216 -23.84 12.14 0.26
N TYR A 217 -24.58 12.95 1.00
CA TYR A 217 -24.00 13.76 2.10
C TYR A 217 -24.19 13.16 3.49
N TYR A 218 -25.27 12.42 3.74
CA TYR A 218 -25.48 11.78 5.05
C TYR A 218 -24.86 10.38 5.11
N PHE A 219 -25.00 9.58 4.04
CA PHE A 219 -24.38 8.24 3.98
C PHE A 219 -22.99 8.23 3.35
N GLY A 220 -22.56 9.29 2.66
CA GLY A 220 -21.24 9.35 2.04
C GLY A 220 -21.08 8.38 0.87
N VAL A 221 -22.17 8.00 0.21
CA VAL A 221 -22.15 7.06 -0.93
C VAL A 221 -22.13 7.85 -2.22
N GLU A 222 -21.02 7.75 -2.95
CA GLU A 222 -20.87 8.25 -4.32
C GLU A 222 -21.22 7.13 -5.32
N ASP A 223 -21.58 7.53 -6.54
CA ASP A 223 -21.85 6.59 -7.64
C ASP A 223 -20.55 6.02 -8.25
#